data_AF-A0A2M7C3A8-F1
#
_entry.id   AF-A0A2M7C3A8-F1
#
_cell.length_a   1.000
_cell.length_b   1.000
_cell.length_c   1.000
_cell.angle_alpha   90.00
_cell.angle_beta   90.00
_cell.angle_gamma   90.00
#
_symmetry.space_group_name_H-M   'P 1'
#
loop_
_entity.id
_entity.type
_entity.pdbx_description
1 polymer ?
#
loop_
_entity_poly.entity_id
_entity_poly.type
_entity_poly.pdbx_seq_one_letter_code
_entity_poly.pdbx_strand_id
1 'polypeptide(L)'
;MNIKLLFIISLLLLVNAPLAKPLGTLFYSPTARAAMVAARAGISQSAVYTLNGITQRGAGKTVAWINGRAATEDPPDLAIPTLVIKRDHVLIEGHPIKVGESLDIISGQRVLRLPEQAVQVKP
;
A
#
# COMPACT_ATOMS: atom_id res chain seq x y z
N MET A 1 -5.56 56.78 -7.43
CA MET A 1 -5.53 55.44 -6.79
C MET A 1 -6.97 55.02 -6.54
N ASN A 2 -7.50 54.10 -7.35
CA ASN A 2 -8.95 53.88 -7.47
C ASN A 2 -9.47 53.02 -6.30
N ILE A 3 -10.27 53.63 -5.41
CA ILE A 3 -10.87 52.99 -4.23
C ILE A 3 -11.66 51.71 -4.58
N LYS A 4 -12.20 51.61 -5.79
CA LYS A 4 -12.88 50.41 -6.32
C LYS A 4 -11.93 49.21 -6.49
N LEU A 5 -10.66 49.44 -6.83
CA LEU A 5 -9.67 48.37 -7.00
C LEU A 5 -9.28 47.75 -5.64
N LEU A 6 -9.25 48.58 -4.58
CA LEU A 6 -8.95 48.14 -3.23
C LEU A 6 -10.06 47.26 -2.65
N PHE A 7 -11.33 47.56 -2.99
CA PHE A 7 -12.49 46.75 -2.60
C PHE A 7 -12.51 45.36 -3.25
N ILE A 8 -12.11 45.25 -4.53
CA ILE A 8 -12.07 43.97 -5.24
C ILE A 8 -10.97 43.06 -4.68
N ILE A 9 -9.81 43.61 -4.34
CA ILE A 9 -8.70 42.85 -3.73
C ILE A 9 -9.08 42.35 -2.33
N SER A 10 -9.82 43.16 -1.55
CA SER A 10 -10.30 42.76 -0.22
C SER A 10 -11.31 41.61 -0.27
N LEU A 11 -12.14 41.55 -1.33
CA LEU A 11 -13.13 40.48 -1.51
C LEU A 11 -12.50 39.13 -1.94
N LEU A 12 -11.39 39.17 -2.70
CA LEU A 12 -10.67 37.96 -3.14
C LEU A 12 -9.85 37.27 -2.03
N LEU A 13 -9.59 37.95 -0.91
CA LEU A 13 -8.85 37.39 0.22
C LEU A 13 -9.72 36.57 1.19
N LEU A 14 -11.06 36.60 1.05
CA LEU A 14 -11.97 35.90 1.97
C LEU A 14 -12.18 34.40 1.68
N VAL A 15 -11.64 33.86 0.57
CA VAL A 15 -12.01 32.51 0.10
C VAL A 15 -11.01 31.41 0.50
N ASN A 16 -9.90 31.75 1.16
CA ASN A 16 -8.95 30.75 1.69
C ASN A 16 -9.37 30.21 3.07
N ALA A 17 -10.59 29.70 3.18
CA ALA A 17 -10.93 28.84 4.31
C ALA A 17 -10.16 27.51 4.15
N PRO A 18 -9.24 27.14 5.06
CA PRO A 18 -8.69 25.79 5.04
C PRO A 18 -9.87 24.82 5.21
N LEU A 19 -10.01 23.89 4.26
CA LEU A 19 -11.02 22.84 4.26
C LEU A 19 -11.11 22.27 5.68
N ALA A 20 -12.23 22.53 6.36
CA ALA A 20 -12.40 22.24 7.78
C ALA A 20 -11.94 20.80 8.06
N LYS A 21 -10.97 20.65 8.99
CA LYS A 21 -10.55 19.33 9.49
C LYS A 21 -11.83 18.56 9.87
N PRO A 22 -12.15 17.45 9.19
CA PRO A 22 -13.38 16.75 9.50
C PRO A 22 -13.32 16.32 10.96
N LEU A 23 -14.30 16.78 11.76
CA LEU A 23 -14.36 16.60 13.22
C LEU A 23 -14.14 15.14 13.63
N GLY A 24 -14.55 14.20 12.76
CA GLY A 24 -14.35 12.77 12.89
C GLY A 24 -12.91 12.26 12.80
N THR A 25 -11.88 13.12 12.74
CA THR A 25 -10.46 12.71 12.73
C THR A 25 -9.65 13.16 13.95
N LEU A 26 -10.27 13.87 14.91
CA LEU A 26 -9.56 14.39 16.10
C LEU A 26 -9.15 13.30 17.10
N PHE A 27 -9.88 12.18 17.15
CA PHE A 27 -9.60 11.06 18.06
C PHE A 27 -8.63 10.01 17.49
N TYR A 28 -8.13 10.21 16.27
CA TYR A 28 -7.31 9.22 15.59
C TYR A 28 -5.84 9.64 15.55
N SER A 29 -4.96 8.68 15.85
CA SER A 29 -3.51 8.86 15.68
C SER A 29 -3.17 9.22 14.22
N PRO A 30 -2.03 9.88 13.95
CA PRO A 30 -1.59 10.18 12.59
C PRO A 30 -1.56 8.94 11.68
N THR A 31 -1.17 7.79 12.22
CA THR A 31 -1.11 6.52 11.50
C THR A 31 -2.50 5.97 11.18
N ALA A 32 -3.45 6.02 12.12
CA ALA A 32 -4.84 5.61 11.90
C ALA A 32 -5.53 6.48 10.84
N ARG A 33 -5.20 7.78 10.78
CA ARG A 33 -5.71 8.69 9.75
C ARG A 33 -5.20 8.33 8.35
N ALA A 34 -3.92 8.02 8.21
CA ALA A 34 -3.35 7.58 6.93
C ALA A 34 -4.01 6.28 6.44
N ALA A 35 -4.25 5.32 7.34
CA ALA A 35 -4.93 4.07 7.02
C ALA A 35 -6.38 4.27 6.54
N MET A 36 -7.15 5.16 7.17
CA MET A 36 -8.52 5.47 6.72
C MET A 36 -8.56 6.17 5.35
N VAL A 37 -7.62 7.08 5.10
CA VAL A 37 -7.51 7.76 3.80
C VAL A 37 -7.11 6.77 2.70
N ALA A 38 -6.17 5.87 2.99
CA ALA A 38 -5.79 4.77 2.09
C ALA A 38 -6.99 3.85 1.80
N ALA A 39 -7.73 3.44 2.83
CA ALA A 39 -8.92 2.61 2.69
C ALA A 39 -10.01 3.27 1.83
N ARG A 40 -10.24 4.59 2.00
CA ARG A 40 -11.19 5.35 1.16
C ARG A 40 -10.72 5.53 -0.28
N ALA A 41 -9.40 5.57 -0.51
CA ALA A 41 -8.82 5.60 -1.85
C ALA A 41 -8.87 4.23 -2.56
N GLY A 42 -9.48 3.21 -1.94
CA GLY A 42 -9.48 1.83 -2.47
C GLY A 42 -8.13 1.12 -2.30
N ILE A 43 -7.18 1.74 -1.59
CA ILE A 43 -5.90 1.16 -1.21
C ILE A 43 -6.15 0.37 0.09
N SER A 44 -6.85 -0.75 -0.03
CA SER A 44 -7.06 -1.64 1.12
C SER A 44 -5.76 -2.38 1.40
N GLN A 45 -5.11 -2.04 2.52
CA GLN A 45 -4.03 -2.85 3.09
C GLN A 45 -4.61 -4.23 3.41
N SER A 46 -4.17 -5.27 2.70
CA SER A 46 -4.63 -6.64 2.96
C SER A 46 -3.93 -7.15 4.21
N ALA A 47 -4.65 -7.77 5.14
CA ALA A 47 -4.04 -8.45 6.27
C ALA A 47 -3.28 -9.72 5.83
N VAL A 48 -3.76 -10.36 4.76
CA VAL A 48 -3.20 -11.58 4.20
C VAL A 48 -2.42 -11.24 2.93
N TYR A 49 -1.15 -11.65 2.88
CA TYR A 49 -0.26 -11.48 1.74
C TYR A 49 0.19 -12.83 1.23
N THR A 50 -0.14 -13.12 -0.03
CA THR A 50 0.32 -14.30 -0.77
C THR A 50 1.38 -13.88 -1.76
N LEU A 51 2.59 -14.43 -1.68
CA LEU A 51 3.62 -14.18 -2.69
C LEU A 51 3.48 -15.18 -3.83
N ASN A 52 2.95 -14.74 -4.95
CA ASN A 52 2.77 -15.57 -6.16
C ASN A 52 4.09 -15.80 -6.90
N GLY A 53 5.01 -14.83 -6.87
CA GLY A 53 6.28 -14.93 -7.57
C GLY A 53 7.09 -13.64 -7.53
N ILE A 54 8.35 -13.74 -7.93
CA ILE A 54 9.26 -12.60 -8.06
C ILE A 54 9.81 -12.63 -9.49
N THR A 55 9.73 -11.51 -10.18
CA THR A 55 10.24 -11.36 -11.55
C THR A 55 11.32 -10.29 -11.57
N GLN A 56 12.48 -10.62 -12.14
CA GLN A 56 13.51 -9.63 -12.47
C GLN A 56 13.27 -9.09 -13.88
N ARG A 57 13.12 -7.76 -13.99
CA ARG A 57 13.19 -7.05 -15.26
C ARG A 57 14.63 -6.63 -15.54
N GLY A 58 14.93 -6.42 -16.83
CA GLY A 58 16.19 -5.82 -17.27
C GLY A 58 16.50 -4.51 -16.54
N ALA A 59 17.79 -4.21 -16.38
CA ALA A 59 18.33 -3.08 -15.60
C ALA A 59 18.15 -3.20 -14.06
N GLY A 60 18.09 -4.42 -13.53
CA GLY A 60 18.16 -4.67 -12.07
C GLY A 60 16.87 -4.38 -11.31
N LYS A 61 15.75 -4.11 -12.01
CA LYS A 61 14.45 -3.83 -11.40
C LYS A 61 13.75 -5.13 -11.04
N THR A 62 13.23 -5.24 -9.82
CA THR A 62 12.49 -6.40 -9.33
C THR A 62 11.01 -6.07 -9.16
N VAL A 63 10.17 -7.03 -9.50
CA VAL A 63 8.71 -6.95 -9.32
C VAL A 63 8.27 -8.17 -8.53
N ALA A 64 7.59 -7.96 -7.41
CA ALA A 64 6.95 -9.02 -6.65
C ALA A 64 5.47 -9.09 -7.02
N TRP A 65 4.96 -10.30 -7.24
CA TRP A 65 3.55 -10.54 -7.48
C TRP A 65 2.93 -10.96 -6.14
N ILE A 66 2.19 -10.05 -5.52
CA ILE A 66 1.60 -10.25 -4.20
C ILE A 66 0.08 -10.16 -4.34
N ASN A 67 -0.64 -11.17 -3.87
CA ASN A 67 -2.10 -11.29 -4.02
C ASN A 67 -2.56 -11.10 -5.48
N GLY A 68 -1.76 -11.58 -6.44
CA GLY A 68 -2.02 -11.41 -7.87
C GLY A 68 -1.75 -10.01 -8.45
N ARG A 69 -1.26 -9.05 -7.64
CA ARG A 69 -0.91 -7.70 -8.08
C ARG A 69 0.60 -7.51 -8.15
N ALA A 70 1.07 -6.78 -9.16
CA ALA A 70 2.48 -6.38 -9.24
C ALA A 70 2.77 -5.28 -8.21
N ALA A 71 3.82 -5.49 -7.41
CA ALA A 71 4.33 -4.54 -6.42
C ALA A 71 5.84 -4.34 -6.63
N THR A 72 6.30 -3.11 -6.47
CA THR A 72 7.69 -2.69 -6.67
C THR A 72 8.21 -1.95 -5.45
N GLU A 73 9.52 -2.02 -5.22
CA GLU A 73 10.19 -1.20 -4.19
C GLU A 73 10.35 0.26 -4.63
N ASP A 74 10.59 0.47 -5.93
CA ASP A 74 10.81 1.80 -6.51
C ASP A 74 10.00 1.98 -7.80
N PRO A 75 8.95 2.82 -7.79
CA PRO A 75 8.43 3.55 -6.62
C PRO A 75 7.76 2.61 -5.60
N PRO A 76 7.72 2.98 -4.30
CA PRO A 76 7.14 2.14 -3.26
C PRO A 76 5.63 1.99 -3.45
N ASP A 77 5.14 0.75 -3.35
CA ASP A 77 3.71 0.46 -3.44
C ASP A 77 2.97 0.97 -2.19
N LEU A 78 1.97 1.84 -2.40
CA LEU A 78 1.18 2.45 -1.33
C LEU A 78 0.36 1.44 -0.53
N ALA A 79 0.03 0.26 -1.07
CA ALA A 79 -0.68 -0.77 -0.31
C ALA A 79 0.26 -1.69 0.49
N ILE A 80 1.57 -1.58 0.26
CA ILE A 80 2.60 -2.37 0.96
C ILE A 80 3.84 -1.48 1.18
N PRO A 81 3.74 -0.46 2.06
CA PRO A 81 4.78 0.57 2.20
C PRO A 81 6.12 0.05 2.75
N THR A 82 6.14 -1.14 3.37
CA THR A 82 7.34 -1.77 3.95
C THR A 82 7.86 -2.94 3.10
N LEU A 83 7.47 -3.00 1.83
CA LEU A 83 7.88 -4.03 0.89
C LEU A 83 9.39 -3.99 0.62
N VAL A 84 10.09 -5.10 0.87
CA VAL A 84 11.46 -5.32 0.43
C VAL A 84 11.55 -6.62 -0.35
N ILE A 85 11.90 -6.56 -1.63
CA ILE A 85 12.02 -7.68 -2.56
C ILE A 85 13.47 -8.18 -2.54
N LYS A 86 13.67 -9.40 -2.03
CA LYS A 86 14.93 -10.15 -2.17
C LYS A 86 14.83 -11.11 -3.36
N ARG A 87 15.89 -11.86 -3.61
CA ARG A 87 15.98 -12.76 -4.77
C ARG A 87 15.00 -13.94 -4.69
N ASP A 88 14.76 -14.44 -3.49
CA ASP A 88 14.04 -15.68 -3.19
C ASP A 88 12.79 -15.47 -2.31
N HIS A 89 12.74 -14.35 -1.59
CA HIS A 89 11.65 -14.00 -0.68
C HIS A 89 11.38 -12.50 -0.71
N VAL A 90 10.26 -12.12 -0.11
CA VAL A 90 9.89 -10.73 0.12
C VAL A 90 9.75 -10.50 1.62
N LEU A 91 10.16 -9.34 2.10
CA LEU A 91 9.86 -8.88 3.45
C LEU A 91 8.68 -7.92 3.37
N ILE A 92 7.62 -8.22 4.11
CA ILE A 92 6.48 -7.31 4.32
C ILE A 92 6.38 -7.06 5.81
N GLU A 93 6.46 -5.81 6.24
CA GLU A 93 6.48 -5.44 7.66
C GLU A 93 7.55 -6.20 8.46
N GLY A 94 8.70 -6.46 7.84
CA GLY A 94 9.81 -7.22 8.42
C GLY A 94 9.65 -8.75 8.43
N HIS A 95 8.50 -9.27 7.99
CA HIS A 95 8.25 -10.72 7.95
C HIS A 95 8.62 -11.31 6.58
N PRO A 96 9.45 -12.37 6.54
CA PRO A 96 9.85 -13.02 5.29
C PRO A 96 8.75 -13.95 4.76
N ILE A 97 8.29 -13.69 3.54
CA ILE A 97 7.30 -14.50 2.81
C ILE A 97 7.99 -15.11 1.59
N LYS A 98 7.91 -16.43 1.45
CA LYS A 98 8.45 -17.17 0.30
C LYS A 98 7.44 -17.30 -0.83
N VAL A 99 7.92 -17.58 -2.04
CA VAL A 99 7.04 -17.80 -3.19
C VAL A 99 6.15 -19.03 -2.92
N GLY A 100 4.85 -18.89 -3.14
CA GLY A 100 3.83 -19.89 -2.81
C GLY A 100 3.34 -19.84 -1.35
N GLU A 101 3.92 -18.98 -0.52
CA GLU A 101 3.49 -18.79 0.86
C GLU A 101 2.47 -17.66 0.98
N SER A 102 1.50 -17.87 1.86
CA SER A 102 0.56 -16.85 2.32
C SER A 102 0.83 -16.57 3.80
N LEU A 103 0.98 -15.31 4.16
CA LEU A 103 1.14 -14.84 5.54
C LEU A 103 -0.01 -13.91 5.88
N ASP A 104 -0.74 -14.22 6.94
CA ASP A 104 -1.61 -13.28 7.63
C ASP A 104 -0.77 -12.51 8.67
N ILE A 105 -0.66 -11.20 8.51
CA ILE A 105 0.13 -10.33 9.40
C ILE A 105 -0.58 -10.10 10.74
N ILE A 106 -1.91 -10.18 10.78
CA ILE A 106 -2.68 -9.94 12.01
C ILE A 106 -2.59 -11.16 12.92
N SER A 107 -2.83 -12.36 12.37
CA SER A 107 -2.82 -13.60 13.14
C SER A 107 -1.44 -14.27 13.21
N GLY A 108 -0.51 -13.89 12.34
CA GLY A 108 0.77 -14.58 12.15
C GLY A 108 0.63 -15.94 11.45
N GLN A 109 -0.57 -16.30 10.98
CA GLN A 109 -0.81 -17.59 10.36
C GLN A 109 -0.11 -17.67 9.00
N ARG A 110 0.63 -18.76 8.80
CA ARG A 110 1.31 -19.08 7.55
C ARG A 110 0.64 -20.26 6.86
N VAL A 111 0.41 -20.13 5.56
CA VAL A 111 -0.10 -21.22 4.72
C VAL A 111 0.83 -21.36 3.53
N LEU A 112 1.51 -22.51 3.44
CA LEU A 112 2.24 -22.89 2.24
C LEU A 112 1.25 -23.48 1.23
N ARG A 113 0.96 -22.76 0.16
CA ARG A 113 0.23 -23.34 -0.98
C ARG A 113 1.24 -24.07 -1.86
N LEU A 114 1.28 -25.40 -1.71
CA LEU A 114 1.74 -26.26 -2.80
C LEU A 114 0.71 -26.14 -3.94
N PRO A 115 1.14 -25.86 -5.18
CA PRO A 115 0.20 -25.87 -6.30
C PRO A 115 -0.47 -27.25 -6.41
N GLU A 116 -1.75 -27.30 -6.75
CA GLU A 116 -2.54 -28.54 -6.80
C GLU A 116 -1.92 -29.64 -7.70
N GLN A 117 -1.04 -29.25 -8.62
CA GLN A 117 -0.32 -30.13 -9.55
C GLN A 117 1.10 -30.52 -9.09
N ALA A 118 1.55 -30.09 -7.90
CA ALA A 118 2.90 -30.36 -7.40
C ALA A 118 3.12 -31.82 -6.98
N VAL A 119 2.04 -32.55 -6.68
CA VAL A 119 2.09 -33.97 -6.29
C VAL A 119 1.50 -34.81 -7.40
N GLN A 120 2.35 -35.31 -8.30
CA GLN A 120 1.97 -36.41 -9.19
C GLN A 120 2.27 -37.73 -8.47
N VAL A 121 1.21 -38.48 -8.15
CA VAL A 121 1.36 -39.87 -7.73
C VAL A 121 1.64 -40.69 -8.99
N LYS A 122 2.83 -41.29 -9.06
CA LYS A 122 3.18 -42.17 -10.18
C LYS A 122 2.21 -43.38 -10.20
N PRO A 123 1.57 -43.70 -11.33
CA PRO A 123 0.73 -44.89 -11.46
C PRO A 123 1.56 -46.18 -11.36
#